data_AF-A0A8T4MTZ5-F1
#
_entry.id   AF-A0A8T4MTZ5-F1
#
_cell.length_a   1.000
_cell.length_b   1.000
_cell.length_c   1.000
_cell.angle_alpha   90.00
_cell.angle_beta   90.00
_cell.angle_gamma   90.00
#
_symmetry.space_group_name_H-M   'P 1'
#
loop_
_entity.id
_entity.type
_entity.pdbx_description
1 polymer ?
#
loop_
_entity_poly.entity_id
_entity_poly.type
_entity_poly.pdbx_seq_one_letter_code
_entity_poly.pdbx_strand_id
1 'polypeptide(L)'
;MAKKTENKESVIKKVAHAAEHVVEEVGEAIEHVVETVAEGVEKTVESLIEDNSEKDENKVTKKKKTESIKKEKGEEKPKTKKKELSEALKAKLKALEGKFEGIEKIDIKEKVTGEKSEPTNTLVPIEDYLKASMHLGTRVITPNMRKYIYKRRADGLAVFNTAMLDDTIREAGKYLAQFAPEDIILVCKREAGWPAVNLFSETLGIRSFMKKYPAGILTNTNLKDFFECKLVVICDPWLDKNALTDAIRVGTPVMSVCDSNNYAFGIGKIIAGNNKSAKSLGMIMFLLAKLYIEHRKLDIALPSIEMFIDDWENLIPPK
;
A
#
# COMPACT_ATOMS: atom_id res chain seq x y z
N MET A 1 50.65 4.08 27.62
CA MET A 1 49.44 4.69 27.01
C MET A 1 49.54 4.89 25.48
N ALA A 2 50.49 4.25 24.76
CA ALA A 2 50.69 4.53 23.32
C ALA A 2 50.07 3.51 22.32
N LYS A 3 49.58 2.33 22.75
CA LYS A 3 49.04 1.29 21.85
C LYS A 3 47.52 1.42 21.53
N LYS A 4 46.83 2.41 22.10
CA LYS A 4 45.36 2.58 21.93
C LYS A 4 44.98 3.65 20.91
N THR A 5 45.95 4.45 20.45
CA THR A 5 45.79 5.54 19.49
C THR A 5 45.99 5.07 18.04
N GLU A 6 46.95 4.19 17.76
CA GLU A 6 47.19 3.65 16.40
C GLU A 6 46.00 2.84 15.84
N ASN A 7 45.18 2.24 16.70
CA ASN A 7 44.02 1.43 16.27
C ASN A 7 42.77 2.26 15.95
N LYS A 8 42.72 3.54 16.35
CA LYS A 8 41.60 4.45 15.99
C LYS A 8 41.81 5.08 14.62
N GLU A 9 43.03 5.49 14.29
CA GLU A 9 43.34 6.08 12.97
C GLU A 9 43.19 5.08 11.82
N SER A 10 43.52 3.80 12.03
CA SER A 10 43.37 2.77 11.00
C SER A 10 41.89 2.47 10.70
N VAL A 11 41.02 2.54 11.71
CA VAL A 11 39.57 2.34 11.57
C VAL A 11 38.92 3.55 10.90
N ILE A 12 39.35 4.77 11.24
CA ILE A 12 38.85 6.01 10.60
C ILE A 12 39.19 6.03 9.11
N LYS A 13 40.41 5.62 8.72
CA LYS A 13 40.81 5.53 7.30
C LYS A 13 40.01 4.46 6.53
N LYS A 14 39.68 3.32 7.15
CA LYS A 14 38.85 2.29 6.54
C LYS A 14 37.40 2.73 6.35
N VAL A 15 36.84 3.48 7.31
CA VAL A 15 35.48 4.04 7.21
C VAL A 15 35.42 5.15 6.17
N ALA A 16 36.47 5.97 6.04
CA ALA A 16 36.55 7.01 5.01
C ALA A 16 36.59 6.40 3.59
N HIS A 17 37.42 5.38 3.37
CA HIS A 17 37.49 4.70 2.07
C HIS A 17 36.21 3.93 1.74
N ALA A 18 35.52 3.37 2.73
CA ALA A 18 34.21 2.76 2.52
C ALA A 18 33.13 3.79 2.18
N ALA A 19 33.22 5.00 2.74
CA ALA A 19 32.30 6.09 2.42
C ALA A 19 32.54 6.65 1.00
N GLU A 20 33.79 6.75 0.55
CA GLU A 20 34.12 7.17 -0.83
C GLU A 20 33.56 6.18 -1.87
N HIS A 21 33.71 4.87 -1.64
CA HIS A 21 33.17 3.85 -2.54
C HIS A 21 31.63 3.85 -2.61
N VAL A 22 30.95 4.14 -1.49
CA VAL A 22 29.48 4.26 -1.47
C VAL A 22 29.02 5.53 -2.19
N VAL A 23 29.81 6.61 -2.14
CA VAL A 23 29.51 7.85 -2.88
C VAL A 23 29.71 7.65 -4.38
N GLU A 24 30.71 6.89 -4.82
CA GLU A 24 30.87 6.49 -6.23
C GLU A 24 29.72 5.59 -6.71
N GLU A 25 29.33 4.56 -5.96
CA GLU A 25 28.20 3.69 -6.32
C GLU A 25 26.86 4.45 -6.41
N VAL A 26 26.64 5.40 -5.50
CA VAL A 26 25.45 6.27 -5.54
C VAL A 26 25.53 7.25 -6.70
N GLY A 27 26.72 7.73 -7.05
CA GLY A 27 26.96 8.58 -8.23
C GLY A 27 26.61 7.87 -9.54
N GLU A 28 27.11 6.64 -9.72
CA GLU A 28 26.80 5.80 -10.90
C GLU A 28 25.31 5.46 -10.98
N ALA A 29 24.65 5.18 -9.85
CA ALA A 29 23.22 4.93 -9.81
C ALA A 29 22.39 6.16 -10.20
N ILE A 30 22.84 7.37 -9.83
CA ILE A 30 22.19 8.63 -10.22
C ILE A 30 22.35 8.87 -11.72
N GLU A 31 23.55 8.66 -12.29
CA GLU A 31 23.77 8.80 -13.74
C GLU A 31 22.88 7.84 -14.54
N HIS A 32 22.77 6.58 -14.13
CA HIS A 32 21.90 5.60 -14.78
C HIS A 32 20.41 6.00 -14.71
N VAL A 33 19.96 6.57 -13.58
CA VAL A 33 18.58 7.07 -13.44
C VAL A 33 18.35 8.29 -14.34
N VAL A 34 19.32 9.20 -14.44
CA VAL A 34 19.25 10.37 -15.32
C VAL A 34 19.17 9.94 -16.79
N GLU A 35 19.94 8.94 -17.20
CA GLU A 35 19.92 8.39 -18.56
C GLU A 35 18.58 7.69 -18.86
N THR A 36 18.05 6.90 -17.92
CA THR A 36 16.74 6.24 -18.06
C THR A 36 15.60 7.26 -18.17
N VAL A 37 15.68 8.36 -17.41
CA VAL A 37 14.68 9.44 -17.47
C VAL A 37 14.82 10.21 -18.79
N ALA A 38 16.03 10.43 -19.29
CA ALA A 38 16.27 11.09 -20.58
C ALA A 38 15.69 10.26 -21.74
N GLU A 39 15.91 8.94 -21.76
CA GLU A 39 15.31 8.04 -22.76
C GLU A 39 13.77 8.01 -22.67
N GLY A 40 13.22 8.07 -21.45
CA GLY A 40 11.78 8.14 -21.23
C GLY A 40 11.16 9.44 -21.75
N VAL A 41 11.88 10.55 -21.61
CA VAL A 41 11.47 11.87 -22.15
C VAL A 41 11.57 11.88 -23.67
N GLU A 42 12.61 11.32 -24.29
CA GLU A 42 12.71 11.21 -25.75
C GLU A 42 11.56 10.41 -26.35
N LYS A 43 11.22 9.25 -25.77
CA LYS A 43 10.07 8.43 -26.22
C LYS A 43 8.73 9.15 -26.07
N THR A 44 8.57 9.94 -25.00
CA THR A 44 7.35 10.73 -24.77
C THR A 44 7.24 11.89 -25.78
N VAL A 45 8.37 12.47 -26.17
CA VAL A 45 8.42 13.53 -27.19
C VAL A 45 8.15 12.95 -28.58
N GLU A 46 8.66 11.77 -28.91
CA GLU A 46 8.34 11.07 -30.16
C GLU A 46 6.84 10.74 -30.27
N SER A 47 6.22 10.22 -29.20
CA SER A 47 4.77 9.94 -29.20
C SER A 47 3.92 11.21 -29.36
N LEU A 48 4.36 12.34 -28.80
CA LEU A 48 3.66 13.63 -28.92
C LEU A 48 3.82 14.26 -30.32
N ILE A 49 4.88 13.90 -31.05
CA ILE A 49 5.09 14.33 -32.44
C ILE A 49 4.21 13.50 -33.39
N GLU A 50 4.04 12.20 -33.13
CA GLU A 50 3.12 11.33 -33.87
C GLU A 50 1.65 11.77 -33.67
N ASP A 51 1.25 12.05 -32.42
CA ASP A 51 -0.13 12.50 -32.09
C ASP A 51 -0.52 13.87 -32.69
N ASN A 52 0.46 14.72 -33.00
CA ASN A 52 0.25 16.02 -33.65
C ASN A 52 0.27 15.93 -35.18
N SER A 53 0.73 14.83 -35.76
CA SER A 53 0.66 14.59 -37.21
C SER A 53 -0.67 13.99 -37.65
N GLU A 54 -1.42 13.35 -36.74
CA GLU A 54 -2.73 12.74 -37.01
C GLU A 54 -3.93 13.68 -36.76
N LYS A 55 -3.71 14.90 -36.23
CA LYS A 55 -4.80 15.85 -35.88
C LYS A 55 -5.04 17.01 -36.85
N ASP A 56 -4.31 17.07 -37.97
CA ASP A 56 -4.51 18.08 -39.03
C ASP A 56 -5.21 17.57 -40.30
N GLU A 57 -5.68 16.32 -40.33
CA GLU A 57 -6.49 15.78 -41.44
C GLU A 57 -7.96 15.53 -41.06
N ASN A 58 -8.75 16.58 -40.74
CA ASN A 58 -10.22 16.54 -40.97
C ASN A 58 -10.97 17.87 -40.77
N LYS A 59 -11.15 18.64 -41.87
CA LYS A 59 -12.22 19.64 -42.22
C LYS A 59 -11.56 20.66 -43.18
N VAL A 60 -11.92 20.89 -44.45
CA VAL A 60 -13.22 20.95 -45.13
C VAL A 60 -13.04 20.68 -46.64
N THR A 61 -14.08 20.11 -47.23
CA THR A 61 -14.24 19.60 -48.60
C THR A 61 -14.61 20.67 -49.67
N LYS A 62 -14.08 20.45 -50.90
CA LYS A 62 -14.63 20.72 -52.26
C LYS A 62 -14.78 22.17 -52.81
N LYS A 63 -13.87 22.56 -53.75
CA LYS A 63 -14.15 22.68 -55.22
C LYS A 63 -12.91 23.12 -56.06
N LYS A 64 -12.51 22.20 -56.96
CA LYS A 64 -11.84 22.33 -58.28
C LYS A 64 -11.29 23.69 -58.76
N LYS A 65 -9.97 23.71 -59.04
CA LYS A 65 -9.31 24.11 -60.31
C LYS A 65 -7.91 23.47 -60.30
N THR A 66 -7.76 22.25 -60.81
CA THR A 66 -7.20 21.93 -62.14
C THR A 66 -5.86 22.62 -62.43
N GLU A 67 -4.81 21.82 -62.28
CA GLU A 67 -3.58 21.74 -63.09
C GLU A 67 -2.76 23.01 -63.33
N SER A 68 -1.67 23.13 -62.57
CA SER A 68 -0.37 23.46 -63.18
C SER A 68 0.78 23.10 -62.24
N ILE A 69 1.71 22.30 -62.78
CA ILE A 69 3.13 22.14 -62.42
C ILE A 69 3.46 20.96 -61.48
N LYS A 70 3.63 19.80 -62.13
CA LYS A 70 4.75 18.89 -61.88
C LYS A 70 6.07 19.69 -61.86
N LYS A 71 6.87 19.55 -60.81
CA LYS A 71 8.29 19.18 -60.94
C LYS A 71 8.83 18.74 -59.58
N GLU A 72 9.19 17.47 -59.55
CA GLU A 72 9.94 16.79 -58.50
C GLU A 72 11.36 17.35 -58.36
N LYS A 73 11.82 17.28 -57.10
CA LYS A 73 13.19 17.01 -56.61
C LYS A 73 14.31 18.02 -56.86
N GLY A 74 14.91 18.46 -55.74
CA GLY A 74 16.23 19.08 -55.67
C GLY A 74 16.52 19.75 -54.32
N GLU A 75 16.98 18.96 -53.36
CA GLU A 75 17.75 19.25 -52.12
C GLU A 75 17.96 20.70 -51.62
N GLU A 76 17.65 20.95 -50.33
CA GLU A 76 18.48 21.80 -49.45
C GLU A 76 18.30 21.45 -47.95
N LYS A 77 19.43 21.38 -47.20
CA LYS A 77 19.56 20.85 -45.82
C LYS A 77 19.29 21.90 -44.72
N PRO A 78 18.82 21.47 -43.51
CA PRO A 78 18.51 22.33 -42.37
C PRO A 78 19.71 22.47 -41.40
N LYS A 79 20.14 23.70 -41.06
CA LYS A 79 21.23 23.93 -40.07
C LYS A 79 20.92 24.94 -38.96
N THR A 80 19.75 25.57 -38.92
CA THR A 80 19.53 26.74 -38.05
C THR A 80 18.71 26.48 -36.77
N LYS A 81 17.96 25.38 -36.64
CA LYS A 81 17.08 25.14 -35.46
C LYS A 81 17.70 24.39 -34.28
N LYS A 82 18.89 23.76 -34.42
CA LYS A 82 19.55 23.00 -33.34
C LYS A 82 20.31 23.86 -32.32
N LYS A 83 20.74 25.07 -32.69
CA LYS A 83 21.53 25.94 -31.80
C LYS A 83 20.67 26.63 -30.75
N GLU A 84 19.51 27.15 -31.14
CA GLU A 84 18.61 27.90 -30.25
C GLU A 84 18.00 27.04 -29.14
N LEU A 85 17.69 25.77 -29.41
CA LEU A 85 17.15 24.84 -28.40
C LEU A 85 18.20 24.48 -27.32
N SER A 86 19.48 24.40 -27.72
CA SER A 86 20.58 24.01 -26.82
C SER A 86 20.97 25.11 -25.83
N GLU A 87 20.84 26.37 -26.23
CA GLU A 87 21.07 27.52 -25.34
C GLU A 87 19.91 27.71 -24.35
N ALA A 88 18.67 27.43 -24.76
CA ALA A 88 17.51 27.48 -23.87
C ALA A 88 17.53 26.40 -22.78
N LEU A 89 18.05 25.20 -23.08
CA LEU A 89 18.21 24.11 -22.12
C LEU A 89 19.34 24.39 -21.11
N LYS A 90 20.47 24.95 -21.56
CA LYS A 90 21.58 25.35 -20.68
C LYS A 90 21.18 26.48 -19.73
N ALA A 91 20.34 27.42 -20.18
CA ALA A 91 19.80 28.48 -19.33
C ALA A 91 18.84 27.95 -18.25
N LYS A 92 18.03 26.92 -18.56
CA LYS A 92 17.14 26.27 -17.58
C LYS A 92 17.89 25.43 -16.54
N LEU A 93 18.96 24.73 -16.94
CA LEU A 93 19.85 24.01 -16.01
C LEU A 93 20.50 24.96 -15.00
N LYS A 94 21.04 26.10 -15.46
CA LYS A 94 21.67 27.11 -14.60
C LYS A 94 20.68 27.77 -13.62
N ALA A 95 19.41 27.91 -14.02
CA ALA A 95 18.34 28.42 -13.16
C ALA A 95 17.84 27.39 -12.12
N LEU A 96 18.07 26.10 -12.35
CA LEU A 96 17.79 25.02 -11.40
C LEU A 96 18.94 24.83 -10.39
N GLU A 97 20.20 25.00 -10.83
CA GLU A 97 21.38 24.96 -9.96
C GLU A 97 21.30 26.05 -8.87
N GLY A 98 20.92 27.29 -9.24
CA GLY A 98 20.73 28.38 -8.28
C GLY A 98 19.57 28.18 -7.29
N LYS A 99 18.70 27.18 -7.49
CA LYS A 99 17.66 26.79 -6.52
C LYS A 99 18.11 25.67 -5.57
N PHE A 100 19.20 24.96 -5.88
CA PHE A 100 19.75 23.88 -5.06
C PHE A 100 20.85 24.35 -4.10
N GLU A 101 21.50 25.49 -4.37
CA GLU A 101 22.53 26.08 -3.49
C GLU A 101 22.01 26.56 -2.13
N GLY A 102 20.69 26.55 -1.90
CA GLY A 102 20.06 26.95 -0.64
C GLY A 102 19.71 25.82 0.34
N ILE A 103 20.07 24.57 0.05
CA ILE A 103 19.89 23.46 1.00
C ILE A 103 21.17 23.35 1.83
N GLU A 104 21.18 24.03 2.98
CA GLU A 104 22.23 23.88 3.98
C GLU A 104 22.42 22.39 4.33
N LYS A 105 23.69 22.00 4.46
CA LYS A 105 24.16 20.67 4.85
C LYS A 105 23.41 20.17 6.07
N ILE A 106 22.48 19.24 5.88
CA ILE A 106 21.97 18.40 6.95
C ILE A 106 23.04 17.32 7.16
N ASP A 107 23.78 17.42 8.27
CA ASP A 107 24.79 16.45 8.67
C ASP A 107 24.15 15.06 8.91
N ILE A 108 24.35 14.13 7.97
CA ILE A 108 23.82 12.75 8.04
C ILE A 108 24.56 11.89 9.09
N LYS A 109 25.51 12.46 9.85
CA LYS A 109 26.31 11.72 10.84
C LYS A 109 25.63 11.48 12.19
N GLU A 110 24.51 12.14 12.50
CA GLU A 110 23.78 11.90 13.76
C GLU A 110 22.64 10.88 13.65
N LYS A 111 22.18 10.49 12.46
CA LYS A 111 21.02 9.59 12.30
C LYS A 111 21.33 8.10 12.09
N VAL A 112 22.62 7.71 12.06
CA VAL A 112 23.01 6.31 11.73
C VAL A 112 23.59 5.53 12.91
N THR A 113 23.72 6.15 14.09
CA THR A 113 24.18 5.45 15.30
C THR A 113 23.27 5.73 16.48
N GLY A 114 22.27 4.87 16.66
CA GLY A 114 21.71 4.61 17.98
C GLY A 114 20.44 5.36 18.38
N GLU A 115 19.63 5.85 17.44
CA GLU A 115 18.22 6.07 17.76
C GLU A 115 17.55 4.70 17.87
N LYS A 116 17.39 4.22 19.11
CA LYS A 116 16.19 3.44 19.42
C LYS A 116 15.04 4.25 18.83
N SER A 117 14.44 3.72 17.76
CA SER A 117 13.24 4.31 17.15
C SER A 117 12.35 4.77 18.29
N GLU A 118 12.01 6.06 18.31
CA GLU A 118 10.99 6.56 19.23
C GLU A 118 9.82 5.59 19.24
N PRO A 119 9.20 5.31 20.40
CA PRO A 119 8.06 4.41 20.43
C PRO A 119 6.99 5.00 19.52
N THR A 120 6.90 4.47 18.30
CA THR A 120 5.78 4.76 17.41
C THR A 120 4.54 4.48 18.24
N ASN A 121 3.64 5.46 18.34
CA ASN A 121 2.40 5.35 19.11
C ASN A 121 1.45 4.36 18.42
N THR A 122 1.78 3.08 18.54
CA THR A 122 1.08 1.92 18.00
C THR A 122 0.03 1.48 19.02
N LEU A 123 -1.11 0.94 18.57
CA LEU A 123 -2.21 0.53 19.46
C LEU A 123 -1.78 -0.55 20.48
N VAL A 124 -0.82 -1.38 20.08
CA VAL A 124 -0.23 -2.46 20.88
C VAL A 124 1.28 -2.47 20.65
N PRO A 125 2.09 -2.95 21.63
CA PRO A 125 3.51 -3.20 21.42
C PRO A 125 3.80 -3.99 20.14
N ILE A 126 4.92 -3.66 19.49
CA ILE A 126 5.33 -4.26 18.21
C ILE A 126 5.49 -5.79 18.36
N GLU A 127 5.92 -6.23 19.54
CA GLU A 127 6.10 -7.63 19.90
C GLU A 127 4.81 -8.43 19.74
N ASP A 128 3.65 -7.86 20.08
CA ASP A 128 2.38 -8.59 20.04
C ASP A 128 1.86 -8.73 18.61
N TYR A 129 2.10 -7.76 17.73
CA TYR A 129 1.85 -7.92 16.29
C TYR A 129 2.72 -9.00 15.65
N LEU A 130 3.96 -9.14 16.14
CA LEU A 130 4.87 -10.21 15.72
C LEU A 130 4.39 -11.56 16.25
N LYS A 131 4.03 -11.67 17.53
CA LYS A 131 3.47 -12.89 18.15
C LYS A 131 2.22 -13.38 17.40
N ALA A 132 1.29 -12.47 17.10
CA ALA A 132 0.08 -12.78 16.35
C ALA A 132 0.33 -13.16 14.87
N SER A 133 1.57 -13.03 14.39
CA SER A 133 1.96 -13.32 13.00
C SER A 133 1.20 -12.47 11.97
N MET A 134 0.79 -11.27 12.37
CA MET A 134 -0.04 -10.36 11.56
C MET A 134 0.73 -9.75 10.37
N HIS A 135 2.05 -9.62 10.55
CA HIS A 135 2.99 -9.11 9.57
C HIS A 135 3.32 -10.09 8.43
N LEU A 136 2.97 -11.37 8.57
CA LEU A 136 3.28 -12.39 7.57
C LEU A 136 2.21 -12.45 6.49
N GLY A 137 2.59 -12.14 5.25
CA GLY A 137 1.77 -12.37 4.08
C GLY A 137 2.12 -13.67 3.36
N THR A 138 1.73 -13.75 2.09
CA THR A 138 1.96 -14.92 1.23
C THR A 138 3.08 -14.69 0.23
N ARG A 139 3.38 -15.72 -0.59
CA ARG A 139 4.34 -15.58 -1.70
C ARG A 139 3.84 -14.68 -2.83
N VAL A 140 2.53 -14.58 -3.00
CA VAL A 140 1.90 -13.80 -4.06
C VAL A 140 1.58 -12.41 -3.54
N ILE A 141 1.91 -11.40 -4.34
CA ILE A 141 1.64 -10.00 -4.04
C ILE A 141 0.77 -9.43 -5.16
N THR A 142 -0.45 -9.04 -4.84
CA THR A 142 -1.32 -8.34 -5.78
C THR A 142 -0.94 -6.86 -5.90
N PRO A 143 -1.24 -6.21 -7.05
CA PRO A 143 -0.92 -4.79 -7.24
C PRO A 143 -1.53 -3.88 -6.16
N ASN A 144 -2.78 -4.13 -5.75
CA ASN A 144 -3.48 -3.33 -4.74
C ASN A 144 -2.84 -3.39 -3.36
N MET A 145 -2.27 -4.55 -3.00
CA MET A 145 -1.70 -4.80 -1.68
C MET A 145 -0.22 -4.43 -1.58
N ARG A 146 0.46 -4.18 -2.71
CA ARG A 146 1.89 -3.85 -2.77
C ARG A 146 2.28 -2.70 -1.83
N LYS A 147 1.42 -1.68 -1.69
CA LYS A 147 1.68 -0.50 -0.84
C LYS A 147 1.78 -0.80 0.66
N TYR A 148 1.18 -1.90 1.14
CA TYR A 148 1.23 -2.30 2.56
C TYR A 148 2.43 -3.20 2.88
N ILE A 149 3.18 -3.62 1.86
CA ILE A 149 4.26 -4.60 1.99
C ILE A 149 5.58 -3.86 2.11
N TYR A 150 6.35 -4.22 3.13
CA TYR A 150 7.67 -3.67 3.38
C TYR A 150 8.74 -4.37 2.54
N LYS A 151 8.84 -5.70 2.66
CA LYS A 151 9.85 -6.49 1.95
C LYS A 151 9.39 -7.94 1.73
N ARG A 152 10.16 -8.68 0.93
CA ARG A 152 10.07 -10.15 0.88
C ARG A 152 11.10 -10.76 1.82
N ARG A 153 10.71 -11.81 2.54
CA ARG A 153 11.61 -12.65 3.33
C ARG A 153 12.41 -13.59 2.41
N ALA A 154 13.50 -14.17 2.90
CA ALA A 154 14.26 -15.20 2.20
C ALA A 154 13.39 -16.38 1.71
N ASP A 155 12.36 -16.76 2.48
CA ASP A 155 11.42 -17.84 2.13
C ASP A 155 10.43 -17.47 1.00
N GLY A 156 10.50 -16.24 0.50
CA GLY A 156 9.60 -15.68 -0.51
C GLY A 156 8.28 -15.15 0.02
N LEU A 157 8.01 -15.25 1.33
CA LEU A 157 6.83 -14.66 1.97
C LEU A 157 6.93 -13.13 2.00
N ALA A 158 5.81 -12.45 1.73
CA ALA A 158 5.69 -11.01 1.90
C ALA A 158 5.65 -10.64 3.39
N VAL A 159 6.29 -9.53 3.74
CA VAL A 159 6.26 -8.96 5.09
C VAL A 159 5.57 -7.61 5.03
N PHE A 160 4.48 -7.45 5.78
CA PHE A 160 3.74 -6.19 5.90
C PHE A 160 4.50 -5.16 6.72
N ASN A 161 4.29 -3.89 6.42
CA ASN A 161 4.75 -2.78 7.25
C ASN A 161 3.83 -2.66 8.48
N THR A 162 4.39 -2.85 9.68
CA THR A 162 3.65 -2.81 10.95
C THR A 162 3.05 -1.44 11.27
N ALA A 163 3.68 -0.34 10.86
CA ALA A 163 3.14 1.00 11.08
C ALA A 163 1.88 1.23 10.22
N MET A 164 1.96 0.89 8.94
CA MET A 164 0.81 1.00 8.03
C MET A 164 -0.33 0.07 8.44
N LEU A 165 0.02 -1.10 8.99
CA LEU A 165 -0.93 -2.07 9.50
C LEU A 165 -1.73 -1.51 10.68
N ASP A 166 -1.07 -0.88 11.65
CA ASP A 166 -1.72 -0.18 12.76
C ASP A 166 -2.65 0.94 12.27
N ASP A 167 -2.19 1.74 11.30
CA ASP A 167 -2.99 2.80 10.71
C ASP A 167 -4.26 2.25 10.04
N THR A 168 -4.16 1.14 9.29
CA THR A 168 -5.34 0.53 8.67
C THR A 168 -6.35 0.04 9.71
N ILE A 169 -5.89 -0.50 10.83
CA ILE A 169 -6.76 -0.97 11.92
C ILE A 169 -7.42 0.21 12.62
N ARG A 170 -6.66 1.27 12.91
CA ARG A 170 -7.17 2.50 13.51
C ARG A 170 -8.25 3.16 12.65
N GLU A 171 -8.00 3.26 11.35
CA GLU A 171 -8.97 3.78 10.41
C GLU A 171 -10.20 2.88 10.26
N ALA A 172 -10.01 1.56 10.30
CA ALA A 172 -11.11 0.59 10.25
C ALA A 172 -11.98 0.65 11.51
N GLY A 173 -11.39 0.78 12.71
CA GLY A 173 -12.12 0.96 13.95
C GLY A 173 -12.96 2.25 13.96
N LYS A 174 -12.38 3.36 13.50
CA LYS A 174 -13.11 4.63 13.31
C LYS A 174 -14.28 4.49 12.33
N TYR A 175 -14.07 3.77 11.23
CA TYR A 175 -15.10 3.55 10.22
C TYR A 175 -16.22 2.65 10.74
N LEU A 176 -15.86 1.55 11.41
CA LEU A 176 -16.80 0.62 12.03
C LEU A 176 -17.69 1.33 13.07
N ALA A 177 -17.12 2.20 13.89
CA ALA A 177 -17.84 2.96 14.92
C ALA A 177 -18.96 3.87 14.37
N GLN A 178 -18.97 4.19 13.07
CA GLN A 178 -20.05 4.97 12.46
C GLN A 178 -21.37 4.19 12.36
N PHE A 179 -21.32 2.86 12.39
CA PHE A 179 -22.47 1.98 12.16
C PHE A 179 -22.96 1.32 13.45
N ALA A 180 -24.29 1.18 13.56
CA ALA A 180 -24.92 0.49 14.68
C ALA A 180 -24.65 -1.03 14.62
N PRO A 181 -24.50 -1.74 15.76
CA PRO A 181 -24.24 -3.17 15.76
C PRO A 181 -25.27 -3.99 14.97
N GLU A 182 -26.53 -3.55 15.03
CA GLU A 182 -27.67 -4.17 14.38
C GLU A 182 -27.70 -3.93 12.86
N ASP A 183 -26.89 -3.02 12.33
CA ASP A 183 -26.80 -2.74 10.90
C ASP A 183 -25.55 -3.38 10.25
N ILE A 184 -24.74 -4.10 11.02
CA ILE A 184 -23.47 -4.68 10.58
C ILE A 184 -23.63 -6.19 10.43
N ILE A 185 -23.12 -6.73 9.32
CA ILE A 185 -22.92 -8.17 9.16
C ILE A 185 -21.43 -8.48 9.12
N LEU A 186 -21.01 -9.49 9.88
CA LEU A 186 -19.67 -10.06 9.82
C LEU A 186 -19.71 -11.45 9.15
N VAL A 187 -18.95 -11.65 8.08
CA VAL A 187 -18.88 -12.93 7.36
C VAL A 187 -17.47 -13.52 7.47
N CYS A 188 -17.41 -14.78 7.91
CA CYS A 188 -16.17 -15.54 8.00
C CYS A 188 -16.42 -17.02 7.66
N LYS A 189 -16.02 -17.42 6.46
CA LYS A 189 -16.04 -18.84 6.08
C LYS A 189 -14.85 -19.63 6.64
N ARG A 190 -13.71 -18.97 6.88
CA ARG A 190 -12.47 -19.64 7.31
C ARG A 190 -12.56 -20.14 8.75
N GLU A 191 -12.23 -21.42 8.96
CA GLU A 191 -12.30 -22.11 10.25
C GLU A 191 -11.44 -21.44 11.33
N ALA A 192 -10.24 -21.00 10.96
CA ALA A 192 -9.31 -20.33 11.85
C ALA A 192 -9.88 -19.06 12.51
N GLY A 193 -10.87 -18.41 11.88
CA GLY A 193 -11.48 -17.19 12.39
C GLY A 193 -12.74 -17.41 13.23
N TRP A 194 -13.31 -18.62 13.27
CA TRP A 194 -14.58 -18.87 13.96
C TRP A 194 -14.57 -18.51 15.45
N PRO A 195 -13.57 -18.90 16.28
CA PRO A 195 -13.60 -18.57 17.71
C PRO A 195 -13.56 -17.05 17.93
N ALA A 196 -12.66 -16.35 17.23
CA ALA A 196 -12.52 -14.91 17.32
C ALA A 196 -13.77 -14.14 16.84
N VAL A 197 -14.37 -14.59 15.73
CA VAL A 197 -15.59 -13.99 15.16
C VAL A 197 -16.80 -14.23 16.05
N ASN A 198 -16.91 -15.41 16.66
CA ASN A 198 -17.98 -15.71 17.59
C ASN A 198 -17.90 -14.79 18.82
N LEU A 199 -16.72 -14.71 19.44
CA LEU A 199 -16.51 -13.85 20.60
C LEU A 199 -16.73 -12.36 20.27
N PHE A 200 -16.27 -11.91 19.11
CA PHE A 200 -16.53 -10.54 18.60
C PHE A 200 -18.02 -10.26 18.42
N SER A 201 -18.76 -11.21 17.85
CA SER A 201 -20.20 -11.15 17.61
C SER A 201 -20.98 -11.10 18.93
N GLU A 202 -20.62 -11.95 19.90
CA GLU A 202 -21.22 -11.97 21.23
C GLU A 202 -20.93 -10.69 22.03
N THR A 203 -19.71 -10.16 21.94
CA THR A 203 -19.31 -8.95 22.68
C THR A 203 -20.04 -7.71 22.18
N LEU A 204 -20.15 -7.53 20.86
CA LEU A 204 -20.72 -6.33 20.26
C LEU A 204 -22.20 -6.44 19.89
N GLY A 205 -22.76 -7.65 19.90
CA GLY A 205 -24.13 -7.90 19.42
C GLY A 205 -24.25 -7.84 17.88
N ILE A 206 -23.16 -7.96 17.14
CA ILE A 206 -23.14 -7.91 15.68
C ILE A 206 -23.59 -9.26 15.11
N ARG A 207 -24.44 -9.25 14.09
CA ARG A 207 -24.85 -10.49 13.40
C ARG A 207 -23.65 -11.06 12.63
N SER A 208 -23.28 -12.30 12.93
CA SER A 208 -22.19 -13.00 12.24
C SER A 208 -22.66 -14.24 11.50
N PHE A 209 -22.08 -14.48 10.32
CA PHE A 209 -22.24 -15.72 9.55
C PHE A 209 -20.91 -16.46 9.53
N MET A 210 -20.86 -17.49 10.37
CA MET A 210 -19.77 -18.45 10.41
C MET A 210 -20.08 -19.66 9.53
N LYS A 211 -19.05 -20.32 9.00
CA LYS A 211 -19.12 -21.53 8.14
C LYS A 211 -19.70 -21.30 6.75
N LYS A 212 -20.95 -20.85 6.65
CA LYS A 212 -21.67 -20.69 5.38
C LYS A 212 -22.50 -19.42 5.38
N TYR A 213 -22.22 -18.55 4.41
CA TYR A 213 -23.06 -17.41 4.08
C TYR A 213 -24.32 -17.88 3.32
N PRO A 214 -25.54 -17.64 3.84
CA PRO A 214 -26.78 -17.94 3.14
C PRO A 214 -26.89 -17.08 1.88
N ALA A 215 -27.11 -17.72 0.72
CA ALA A 215 -27.26 -16.99 -0.54
C ALA A 215 -28.56 -16.19 -0.54
N GLY A 216 -28.49 -14.94 -0.98
CA GLY A 216 -29.67 -14.09 -1.13
C GLY A 216 -30.09 -13.34 0.13
N ILE A 217 -29.35 -13.46 1.25
CA ILE A 217 -29.73 -12.81 2.50
C ILE A 217 -29.79 -11.28 2.41
N LEU A 218 -28.96 -10.68 1.54
CA LEU A 218 -28.95 -9.24 1.27
C LEU A 218 -29.81 -8.83 0.06
N THR A 219 -30.18 -9.76 -0.82
CA THR A 219 -30.78 -9.42 -2.13
C THR A 219 -32.23 -9.87 -2.29
N ASN A 220 -32.66 -10.92 -1.58
CA ASN A 220 -33.98 -11.51 -1.75
C ASN A 220 -34.88 -11.21 -0.55
N THR A 221 -35.78 -10.24 -0.72
CA THR A 221 -36.73 -9.77 0.30
C THR A 221 -37.77 -10.82 0.70
N ASN A 222 -37.96 -11.89 -0.09
CA ASN A 222 -38.90 -12.96 0.22
C ASN A 222 -38.34 -14.01 1.17
N LEU A 223 -37.03 -13.96 1.48
CA LEU A 223 -36.44 -14.86 2.49
C LEU A 223 -36.88 -14.43 3.89
N LYS A 224 -37.20 -15.41 4.74
CA LYS A 224 -37.53 -15.15 6.16
C LYS A 224 -36.38 -14.50 6.92
N ASP A 225 -35.15 -14.84 6.54
CA ASP A 225 -33.93 -14.34 7.18
C ASP A 225 -33.33 -13.14 6.44
N PHE A 226 -34.08 -12.53 5.52
CA PHE A 226 -33.66 -11.32 4.80
C PHE A 226 -33.23 -10.23 5.78
N PHE A 227 -32.14 -9.56 5.44
CA PHE A 227 -31.56 -8.55 6.32
C PHE A 227 -30.94 -7.42 5.51
N GLU A 228 -31.31 -6.19 5.88
CA GLU A 228 -30.76 -4.99 5.30
C GLU A 228 -29.64 -4.46 6.19
N CYS A 229 -28.39 -4.64 5.76
CA CYS A 229 -27.24 -4.11 6.48
C CYS A 229 -26.72 -2.82 5.82
N LYS A 230 -26.14 -1.94 6.64
CA LYS A 230 -25.41 -0.75 6.17
C LYS A 230 -23.93 -0.98 6.00
N LEU A 231 -23.37 -2.03 6.59
CA LEU A 231 -21.96 -2.40 6.45
C LEU A 231 -21.79 -3.92 6.44
N VAL A 232 -21.00 -4.41 5.48
CA VAL A 232 -20.57 -5.83 5.46
C VAL A 232 -19.08 -5.90 5.78
N VAL A 233 -18.74 -6.66 6.82
CA VAL A 233 -17.36 -6.95 7.23
C VAL A 233 -17.00 -8.37 6.79
N ILE A 234 -15.91 -8.52 6.04
CA ILE A 234 -15.50 -9.80 5.45
C ILE A 234 -14.09 -10.18 5.91
N CYS A 235 -13.91 -11.40 6.43
CA CYS A 235 -12.61 -11.88 6.89
C CYS A 235 -11.65 -12.27 5.76
N ASP A 236 -12.15 -12.83 4.66
CA ASP A 236 -11.33 -13.09 3.47
C ASP A 236 -12.17 -12.87 2.19
N PRO A 237 -11.84 -11.86 1.37
CA PRO A 237 -12.64 -11.52 0.19
C PRO A 237 -12.61 -12.63 -0.88
N TRP A 238 -11.63 -13.53 -0.86
CA TRP A 238 -11.57 -14.64 -1.81
C TRP A 238 -12.53 -15.77 -1.40
N LEU A 239 -12.49 -16.20 -0.13
CA LEU A 239 -13.36 -17.29 0.36
C LEU A 239 -14.83 -16.85 0.44
N ASP A 240 -15.07 -15.60 0.85
CA ASP A 240 -16.39 -15.03 1.09
C ASP A 240 -16.87 -14.18 -0.10
N LYS A 241 -16.46 -14.55 -1.33
CA LYS A 241 -16.83 -13.87 -2.58
C LYS A 241 -18.34 -13.69 -2.78
N ASN A 242 -19.15 -14.59 -2.22
CA ASN A 242 -20.61 -14.53 -2.33
C ASN A 242 -21.16 -13.32 -1.56
N ALA A 243 -20.68 -13.12 -0.32
CA ALA A 243 -21.04 -11.95 0.48
C ALA A 243 -20.54 -10.65 -0.16
N LEU A 244 -19.30 -10.66 -0.69
CA LEU A 244 -18.75 -9.52 -1.43
C LEU A 244 -19.60 -9.17 -2.66
N THR A 245 -19.97 -10.16 -3.46
CA THR A 245 -20.77 -9.96 -4.68
C THR A 245 -22.16 -9.44 -4.36
N ASP A 246 -22.81 -10.00 -3.33
CA ASP A 246 -24.13 -9.53 -2.89
C ASP A 246 -24.06 -8.10 -2.36
N ALA A 247 -23.07 -7.77 -1.53
CA ALA A 247 -22.89 -6.41 -1.02
C ALA A 247 -22.68 -5.38 -2.15
N ILE A 248 -21.85 -5.72 -3.16
CA ILE A 248 -21.63 -4.86 -4.33
C ILE A 248 -22.92 -4.68 -5.14
N ARG A 249 -23.73 -5.73 -5.30
CA ARG A 249 -25.00 -5.67 -6.05
C ARG A 249 -26.04 -4.79 -5.36
N VAL A 250 -26.10 -4.84 -4.04
CA VAL A 250 -27.01 -4.02 -3.22
C VAL A 250 -26.49 -2.59 -3.07
N GLY A 251 -25.18 -2.38 -3.21
CA GLY A 251 -24.54 -1.09 -3.00
C GLY A 251 -24.15 -0.82 -1.54
N THR A 252 -24.12 -1.85 -0.70
CA THR A 252 -23.67 -1.75 0.69
C THR A 252 -22.14 -1.65 0.74
N PRO A 253 -21.56 -0.71 1.51
CA PRO A 253 -20.11 -0.64 1.66
C PRO A 253 -19.55 -1.91 2.31
N VAL A 254 -18.35 -2.29 1.86
CA VAL A 254 -17.64 -3.48 2.34
C VAL A 254 -16.34 -3.09 3.01
N MET A 255 -16.12 -3.62 4.21
CA MET A 255 -14.84 -3.60 4.92
C MET A 255 -14.27 -5.01 4.95
N SER A 256 -12.98 -5.20 4.67
CA SER A 256 -12.42 -6.55 4.63
C SER A 256 -10.95 -6.67 5.04
N VAL A 257 -10.62 -7.79 5.69
CA VAL A 257 -9.24 -8.18 5.99
C VAL A 257 -8.60 -8.81 4.75
N CYS A 258 -7.56 -8.15 4.25
CA CYS A 258 -6.86 -8.51 3.02
C CYS A 258 -5.41 -8.88 3.30
N ASP A 259 -5.06 -10.10 2.89
CA ASP A 259 -3.69 -10.59 2.82
C ASP A 259 -3.05 -10.19 1.46
N SER A 260 -1.76 -10.44 1.29
CA SER A 260 -0.97 -10.01 0.14
C SER A 260 -1.46 -10.56 -1.20
N ASN A 261 -2.16 -11.71 -1.17
CA ASN A 261 -2.71 -12.38 -2.35
C ASN A 261 -4.16 -11.95 -2.67
N ASN A 262 -4.81 -11.17 -1.82
CA ASN A 262 -6.20 -10.79 -2.05
C ASN A 262 -6.31 -9.65 -3.08
N TYR A 263 -7.41 -9.67 -3.83
CA TYR A 263 -7.82 -8.56 -4.69
C TYR A 263 -8.83 -7.70 -3.94
N ALA A 264 -8.60 -6.38 -3.93
CA ALA A 264 -9.41 -5.43 -3.18
C ALA A 264 -10.54 -4.78 -4.01
N PHE A 265 -11.02 -5.45 -5.06
CA PHE A 265 -12.06 -4.90 -5.92
C PHE A 265 -13.41 -4.87 -5.19
N GLY A 266 -14.08 -3.71 -5.19
CA GLY A 266 -15.37 -3.51 -4.51
C GLY A 266 -15.29 -3.45 -2.99
N ILE A 267 -14.08 -3.39 -2.42
CA ILE A 267 -13.86 -3.22 -0.98
C ILE A 267 -13.63 -1.73 -0.72
N GLY A 268 -14.48 -1.12 0.10
CA GLY A 268 -14.39 0.30 0.46
C GLY A 268 -13.28 0.56 1.48
N LYS A 269 -13.18 -0.29 2.51
CA LYS A 269 -12.17 -0.16 3.56
C LYS A 269 -11.34 -1.45 3.70
N ILE A 270 -10.04 -1.33 3.50
CA ILE A 270 -9.10 -2.45 3.58
C ILE A 270 -8.43 -2.47 4.94
N ILE A 271 -8.50 -3.61 5.61
CA ILE A 271 -7.68 -3.93 6.78
C ILE A 271 -6.55 -4.81 6.25
N ALA A 272 -5.34 -4.27 6.18
CA ALA A 272 -4.19 -5.09 5.78
C ALA A 272 -3.91 -6.11 6.90
N GLY A 273 -3.39 -7.27 6.57
CA GLY A 273 -2.93 -8.24 7.57
C GLY A 273 -3.16 -9.68 7.16
N ASN A 274 -2.57 -10.59 7.93
CA ASN A 274 -2.71 -12.02 7.70
C ASN A 274 -4.14 -12.49 8.03
N ASN A 275 -4.92 -12.88 7.02
CA ASN A 275 -6.26 -13.42 7.23
C ASN A 275 -6.29 -14.96 7.35
N LYS A 276 -5.14 -15.66 7.29
CA LYS A 276 -5.05 -17.13 7.28
C LYS A 276 -4.82 -17.72 8.67
N SER A 277 -4.02 -17.04 9.48
CA SER A 277 -3.70 -17.46 10.84
C SER A 277 -4.84 -17.16 11.80
N ALA A 278 -5.19 -18.13 12.66
CA ALA A 278 -6.15 -17.94 13.74
C ALA A 278 -5.70 -16.82 14.69
N LYS A 279 -4.42 -16.81 15.03
CA LYS A 279 -3.78 -15.82 15.92
C LYS A 279 -3.90 -14.40 15.39
N SER A 280 -3.71 -14.24 14.08
CA SER A 280 -3.79 -12.95 13.42
C SER A 280 -5.23 -12.44 13.33
N LEU A 281 -6.17 -13.31 12.91
CA LEU A 281 -7.59 -12.96 12.89
C LEU A 281 -8.11 -12.64 14.30
N GLY A 282 -7.70 -13.40 15.32
CA GLY A 282 -8.01 -13.12 16.72
C GLY A 282 -7.54 -11.74 17.15
N MET A 283 -6.29 -11.40 16.84
CA MET A 283 -5.74 -10.07 17.15
C MET A 283 -6.49 -8.94 16.43
N ILE A 284 -6.80 -9.11 15.14
CA ILE A 284 -7.53 -8.11 14.37
C ILE A 284 -8.94 -7.90 14.95
N MET A 285 -9.66 -8.98 15.25
CA MET A 285 -11.02 -8.88 15.82
C MET A 285 -11.00 -8.25 17.21
N PHE A 286 -10.04 -8.63 18.06
CA PHE A 286 -9.84 -8.02 19.38
C PHE A 286 -9.61 -6.50 19.29
N LEU A 287 -8.70 -6.07 18.41
CA LEU A 287 -8.39 -4.65 18.22
C LEU A 287 -9.57 -3.87 17.65
N LEU A 288 -10.30 -4.44 16.70
CA LEU A 288 -11.52 -3.82 16.17
C LEU A 288 -12.59 -3.68 17.26
N ALA A 289 -12.77 -4.69 18.12
CA ALA A 289 -13.73 -4.62 19.21
C ALA A 289 -13.35 -3.54 20.22
N LYS A 290 -12.08 -3.51 20.63
CA LYS A 290 -11.53 -2.48 21.52
C LYS A 290 -11.77 -1.07 20.96
N LEU A 291 -11.38 -0.83 19.70
CA LEU A 291 -11.56 0.47 19.05
C LEU A 291 -13.02 0.85 18.88
N TYR A 292 -13.90 -0.12 18.58
CA TYR A 292 -15.34 0.13 18.45
C TYR A 292 -15.94 0.61 19.78
N ILE A 293 -15.61 -0.08 20.89
CA ILE A 293 -16.06 0.28 22.24
C ILE A 293 -15.52 1.66 22.63
N GLU A 294 -14.22 1.92 22.41
CA GLU A 294 -13.58 3.20 22.72
C GLU A 294 -14.20 4.37 21.95
N HIS A 295 -14.43 4.21 20.64
CA HIS A 295 -14.99 5.28 19.80
C HIS A 295 -16.47 5.56 20.09
N ARG A 296 -17.24 4.53 20.45
CA ARG A 296 -18.65 4.69 20.82
C ARG A 296 -18.89 4.98 22.30
N LYS A 297 -17.86 4.89 23.14
CA LYS A 297 -17.95 5.04 24.60
C LYS A 297 -19.00 4.12 25.22
N LEU A 298 -18.98 2.85 24.80
CA LEU A 298 -19.90 1.83 25.32
C LEU A 298 -19.37 1.28 26.65
N ASP A 299 -20.24 1.09 27.63
CA ASP A 299 -19.92 0.48 28.92
C ASP A 299 -19.94 -1.06 28.84
N ILE A 300 -19.30 -1.63 27.81
CA ILE A 300 -19.22 -3.07 27.59
C ILE A 300 -17.84 -3.56 28.06
N ALA A 301 -17.80 -4.61 28.86
CA ALA A 301 -16.56 -5.25 29.25
C ALA A 301 -15.97 -5.99 28.04
N LEU A 302 -14.79 -5.56 27.58
CA LEU A 302 -14.05 -6.26 26.53
C LEU A 302 -13.44 -7.56 27.11
N PRO A 303 -13.66 -8.72 26.48
CA PRO A 303 -12.99 -9.97 26.88
C PRO A 303 -11.46 -9.84 26.78
N SER A 304 -10.73 -10.63 27.57
CA SER A 304 -9.27 -10.63 27.50
C SER A 304 -8.77 -11.14 26.15
N ILE A 305 -7.57 -10.69 25.75
CA ILE A 305 -6.93 -11.12 24.49
C ILE A 305 -6.75 -12.64 24.40
N GLU A 306 -6.55 -13.31 25.54
CA GLU A 306 -6.47 -14.77 25.67
C GLU A 306 -7.74 -15.49 25.23
N MET A 307 -8.91 -14.86 25.38
CA MET A 307 -10.17 -15.43 24.91
C MET A 307 -10.32 -15.31 23.38
N PHE A 308 -9.64 -14.34 22.76
CA PHE A 308 -9.63 -14.18 21.30
C PHE A 308 -8.57 -15.05 20.61
N ILE A 309 -7.48 -15.39 21.32
CA ILE A 309 -6.34 -16.12 20.77
C ILE A 309 -5.98 -17.26 21.73
N ASP A 310 -6.20 -18.50 21.28
CA ASP A 310 -5.78 -19.68 22.01
C ASP A 310 -4.26 -19.68 22.28
N ASP A 311 -3.88 -20.09 23.49
CA ASP A 311 -2.49 -20.20 23.96
C ASP A 311 -1.64 -18.91 23.89
N TRP A 312 -2.26 -17.74 24.09
CA TRP A 312 -1.57 -16.43 24.01
C TRP A 312 -0.31 -16.32 24.88
N GLU A 313 -0.31 -16.86 26.10
CA GLU A 313 0.83 -16.77 27.03
C GLU A 313 2.07 -17.55 26.55
N ASN A 314 1.87 -18.63 25.80
CA ASN A 314 2.95 -19.50 25.30
C ASN A 314 3.40 -19.13 23.88
N LEU A 315 2.87 -18.04 23.31
CA LEU A 315 3.09 -17.67 21.91
C LEU A 315 4.48 -17.03 21.71
N ILE A 316 5.34 -17.76 21.02
CA ILE A 316 6.64 -17.24 20.56
C ILE A 316 6.43 -16.66 19.15
N PRO A 317 6.94 -15.44 18.85
CA PRO A 317 6.86 -14.89 17.49
C PRO A 317 7.56 -15.81 16.48
N PRO A 318 6.97 -16.04 15.30
CA PRO A 318 7.59 -16.87 14.28
C PRO A 318 8.93 -16.25 13.84
N LYS A 319 9.98 -17.08 13.83
CA LYS A 319 11.31 -16.70 13.34
C LYS A 319 11.26 -16.32 11.87
#